data_AF-A0A5M9WZJ1-F1
#
_entry.id   AF-A0A5M9WZJ1-F1
#
_cell.length_a   1.000
_cell.length_b   1.000
_cell.length_c   1.000
_cell.angle_alpha   90.00
_cell.angle_beta   90.00
_cell.angle_gamma   90.00
#
_symmetry.space_group_name_H-M   'P 1'
#
loop_
_entity.id
_entity.type
_entity.pdbx_description
1 polymer ?
#
loop_
_entity_poly.entity_id
_entity_poly.type
_entity_poly.pdbx_seq_one_letter_code
_entity_poly.pdbx_strand_id
1 'polypeptide(L)'
;MRKNIVHAFRETVVRGDHQEMINLLKKYEQTGELAVNERGWVYWNISDGYALLREPELLYANHLAFYEWGKETLLPEQYHWVVSDSTQALSLSLGNYFEHWIVWYRYACDHAPKLDSNRAVRFESHRALGGTFWALERYSEMPEVLEHMKQLTWEDQQWDNLLFARITYNKQRLAYLYHSRDEREVDLLMHETMHLIDNIDWASLEPMKKEEVVGSWEDVNSCRNSQRDIHIALNNLACILADIEQSEESAKLFRQLQDRGYVLNGYAFSKYIYSVWKSEGASIARTALAANKSFELSELTKHSPVLVEIGDQI
;
A
#
# COMPACT_ATOMS: atom_id res chain seq x y z
N MET A 1 23.65 -11.81 18.12
CA MET A 1 22.93 -12.61 17.12
C MET A 1 21.88 -11.79 16.37
N ARG A 2 20.89 -11.18 17.05
CA ARG A 2 19.83 -10.33 16.45
C ARG A 2 20.33 -9.18 15.54
N LYS A 3 21.36 -8.42 15.94
CA LYS A 3 21.91 -7.34 15.10
C LYS A 3 22.50 -7.85 13.78
N ASN A 4 23.11 -9.05 13.80
CA ASN A 4 23.75 -9.63 12.63
C ASN A 4 22.70 -10.16 11.63
N ILE A 5 21.62 -10.78 12.12
CA ILE A 5 20.55 -11.26 11.23
C ILE A 5 19.78 -10.11 10.57
N VAL A 6 19.47 -9.05 11.32
CA VAL A 6 18.79 -7.87 10.77
C VAL A 6 19.66 -7.17 9.72
N HIS A 7 20.98 -7.10 9.94
CA HIS A 7 21.90 -6.53 8.96
C HIS A 7 21.93 -7.36 7.67
N ALA A 8 22.14 -8.68 7.77
CA ALA A 8 22.13 -9.58 6.61
C ALA A 8 20.77 -9.55 5.87
N PHE A 9 19.66 -9.48 6.61
CA PHE A 9 18.33 -9.30 6.03
C PHE A 9 18.25 -8.00 5.21
N ARG A 10 18.70 -6.87 5.77
CA ARG A 10 18.70 -5.58 5.05
C ARG A 10 19.53 -5.65 3.77
N GLU A 11 20.67 -6.34 3.78
CA GLU A 11 21.48 -6.55 2.56
C GLU A 11 20.75 -7.37 1.49
N THR A 12 20.00 -8.41 1.87
CA THR A 12 19.17 -9.17 0.91
C THR A 12 18.05 -8.33 0.33
N VAL A 13 17.39 -7.49 1.15
CA VAL A 13 16.34 -6.55 0.69
C VAL A 13 16.90 -5.51 -0.29
N VAL A 14 18.06 -4.91 0.02
CA VAL A 14 18.72 -3.94 -0.88
C VAL A 14 19.10 -4.57 -2.22
N ARG A 15 19.52 -5.83 -2.23
CA ARG A 15 19.85 -6.58 -3.45
C ARG A 15 18.61 -7.06 -4.23
N GLY A 16 17.42 -7.04 -3.63
CA GLY A 16 16.23 -7.65 -4.19
C GLY A 16 16.29 -9.18 -4.28
N ASP A 17 17.16 -9.83 -3.50
CA ASP A 17 17.31 -11.30 -3.50
C ASP A 17 16.34 -11.93 -2.49
N HIS A 18 15.09 -12.06 -2.91
CA HIS A 18 14.01 -12.61 -2.08
C HIS A 18 14.25 -14.08 -1.72
N GLN A 19 14.94 -14.85 -2.57
CA GLN A 19 15.21 -16.26 -2.30
C GLN A 19 16.29 -16.43 -1.22
N GLU A 20 17.37 -15.63 -1.28
CA GLU A 20 18.39 -15.59 -0.24
C GLU A 20 17.80 -15.10 1.09
N MET A 21 16.94 -14.07 1.05
CA MET A 21 16.21 -13.57 2.21
C MET A 21 15.38 -14.67 2.89
N ILE A 22 14.59 -15.44 2.13
CA ILE A 22 13.79 -16.55 2.68
C ILE A 22 14.70 -17.62 3.30
N ASN A 23 15.77 -18.00 2.62
CA ASN A 23 16.71 -19.02 3.12
C ASN A 23 17.39 -18.57 4.43
N LEU A 24 17.78 -17.29 4.51
CA LEU A 24 18.34 -16.67 5.70
C LEU A 24 17.36 -16.74 6.88
N LEU A 25 16.10 -16.36 6.67
CA LEU A 25 15.08 -16.31 7.71
C LEU A 25 14.66 -17.72 8.18
N LYS A 26 14.51 -18.68 7.26
CA LYS A 26 14.24 -20.09 7.62
C LYS A 26 15.39 -20.70 8.43
N LYS A 27 16.64 -20.41 8.06
CA LYS A 27 17.80 -20.85 8.85
C LYS A 27 17.79 -20.20 10.24
N TYR A 28 17.41 -18.93 10.34
CA TYR A 28 17.32 -18.23 11.62
C TYR A 28 16.22 -18.82 12.51
N GLU A 29 15.05 -19.13 11.95
CA GLU A 29 13.96 -19.82 12.65
C GLU A 29 14.41 -21.14 13.28
N GLN A 30 15.29 -21.89 12.59
CA GLN A 30 15.83 -23.17 13.07
C GLN A 30 16.86 -23.05 14.21
N THR A 31 17.33 -21.85 14.55
CA THR A 31 18.40 -21.69 15.56
C THR A 31 17.97 -21.87 17.02
N GLY A 32 16.66 -21.87 17.31
CA GLY A 32 16.12 -21.98 18.68
C GLY A 32 15.13 -20.85 19.02
N GLU A 33 14.61 -20.84 20.26
CA GLU A 33 13.49 -19.98 20.72
C GLU A 33 13.68 -18.48 20.40
N LEU A 34 13.16 -18.06 19.25
CA LEU A 34 12.97 -16.67 18.88
C LEU A 34 11.98 -16.01 19.85
N ALA A 35 12.24 -14.76 20.22
CA ALA A 35 11.22 -13.98 20.91
C ALA A 35 9.96 -13.87 20.04
N VAL A 36 8.79 -13.70 20.66
CA VAL A 36 7.49 -13.66 19.95
C VAL A 36 7.51 -12.70 18.75
N ASN A 37 7.94 -11.44 18.96
CA ASN A 37 8.02 -10.47 17.87
C ASN A 37 9.12 -10.81 16.83
N GLU A 38 10.18 -11.53 17.19
CA GLU A 38 11.16 -11.97 16.20
C GLU A 38 10.59 -13.07 15.31
N ARG A 39 9.84 -14.01 15.89
CA ARG A 39 9.14 -15.05 15.12
C ARG A 39 8.05 -14.48 14.23
N GLY A 40 7.24 -13.55 14.74
CA GLY A 40 6.25 -12.84 13.93
C GLY A 40 6.89 -12.09 12.76
N TRP A 41 8.01 -11.41 12.99
CA TRP A 41 8.78 -10.73 11.95
C TRP A 41 9.33 -11.70 10.88
N VAL A 42 9.83 -12.87 11.30
CA VAL A 42 10.28 -13.94 10.38
C VAL A 42 9.13 -14.43 9.51
N TYR A 43 7.98 -14.79 10.10
CA TYR A 43 6.82 -15.24 9.34
C TYR A 43 6.33 -14.21 8.34
N TRP A 44 6.25 -12.95 8.79
CA TRP A 44 5.81 -11.84 7.93
C TRP A 44 6.73 -11.68 6.74
N ASN A 45 8.06 -11.67 6.94
CA ASN A 45 9.01 -11.46 5.83
C ASN A 45 9.20 -12.69 4.94
N ILE A 46 9.02 -13.91 5.44
CA ILE A 46 8.95 -15.09 4.57
C ILE A 46 7.70 -15.01 3.68
N SER A 47 6.56 -14.56 4.22
CA SER A 47 5.35 -14.31 3.41
C SER A 47 5.62 -13.25 2.34
N ASP A 48 6.21 -12.12 2.72
CA ASP A 48 6.56 -11.06 1.78
C ASP A 48 7.50 -11.55 0.67
N GLY A 49 8.52 -12.34 1.01
CA GLY A 49 9.41 -12.96 0.04
C GLY A 49 8.69 -13.84 -0.97
N TYR A 50 7.79 -14.72 -0.51
CA TYR A 50 7.00 -15.56 -1.42
C TYR A 50 6.00 -14.76 -2.25
N ALA A 51 5.44 -13.69 -1.70
CA ALA A 51 4.57 -12.78 -2.44
C ALA A 51 5.34 -12.10 -3.60
N LEU A 52 6.54 -11.59 -3.35
CA LEU A 52 7.39 -10.95 -4.35
C LEU A 52 7.90 -11.92 -5.42
N LEU A 53 8.12 -13.20 -5.06
CA LEU A 53 8.43 -14.28 -6.00
C LEU A 53 7.21 -14.82 -6.76
N ARG A 54 5.99 -14.40 -6.40
CA ARG A 54 4.71 -14.91 -6.96
C ARG A 54 4.56 -16.43 -6.78
N GLU A 55 4.89 -16.92 -5.59
CA GLU A 55 4.79 -18.34 -5.20
C GLU A 55 3.60 -18.55 -4.25
N PRO A 56 2.34 -18.56 -4.75
CA PRO A 56 1.15 -18.47 -3.91
C PRO A 56 0.94 -19.67 -2.97
N GLU A 57 1.34 -20.87 -3.37
CA GLU A 57 1.22 -22.08 -2.53
C GLU A 57 2.15 -22.02 -1.31
N LEU A 58 3.40 -21.62 -1.53
CA LEU A 58 4.39 -21.46 -0.46
C LEU A 58 4.05 -20.29 0.45
N LEU A 59 3.57 -19.18 -0.14
CA LEU A 59 3.02 -18.06 0.61
C LEU A 59 1.87 -18.53 1.51
N TYR A 60 0.87 -19.23 0.98
CA TYR A 60 -0.27 -19.71 1.75
C TYR A 60 0.16 -20.63 2.89
N ALA A 61 1.03 -21.60 2.63
CA ALA A 61 1.51 -22.51 3.66
C ALA A 61 2.21 -21.78 4.83
N ASN A 62 3.08 -20.82 4.51
CA ASN A 62 3.75 -20.01 5.54
C ASN A 62 2.78 -19.08 6.28
N HIS A 63 1.85 -18.46 5.57
CA HIS A 63 0.93 -17.49 6.14
C HIS A 63 -0.16 -18.15 7.00
N LEU A 64 -0.60 -19.37 6.64
CA LEU A 64 -1.45 -20.20 7.49
C LEU A 64 -0.72 -20.57 8.79
N ALA A 65 0.56 -20.98 8.70
CA ALA A 65 1.37 -21.25 9.88
C ALA A 65 1.52 -20.00 10.76
N PHE A 66 1.72 -18.83 10.16
CA PHE A 66 1.78 -17.55 10.88
C PHE A 66 0.45 -17.26 11.61
N TYR A 67 -0.68 -17.45 10.93
CA TYR A 67 -2.00 -17.24 11.52
C TYR A 67 -2.27 -18.17 12.70
N GLU A 68 -2.06 -19.48 12.55
CA GLU A 68 -2.34 -20.44 13.63
C GLU A 68 -1.39 -20.26 14.81
N TRP A 69 -0.08 -20.10 14.56
CA TRP A 69 0.87 -19.74 15.63
C TRP A 69 0.49 -18.42 16.30
N GLY A 70 0.05 -17.43 15.50
CA GLY A 70 -0.32 -16.11 15.96
C GLY A 70 -1.51 -16.14 16.92
N LYS A 71 -2.52 -16.95 16.64
CA LYS A 71 -3.68 -17.13 17.53
C LYS A 71 -3.30 -17.66 18.91
N GLU A 72 -2.33 -18.57 18.96
CA GLU A 72 -1.90 -19.20 20.21
C GLU A 72 -0.92 -18.35 21.01
N THR A 73 -0.13 -17.50 20.33
CA THR A 73 1.06 -16.88 20.94
C THR A 73 1.04 -15.35 20.97
N LEU A 74 0.46 -14.69 19.97
CA LEU A 74 0.44 -13.23 19.91
C LEU A 74 -0.56 -12.67 20.93
N LEU A 75 -0.26 -11.48 21.44
CA LEU A 75 -1.26 -10.71 22.18
C LEU A 75 -2.39 -10.31 21.22
N PRO A 76 -3.65 -10.27 21.66
CA PRO A 76 -4.78 -9.93 20.78
C PRO A 76 -4.61 -8.60 20.03
N GLU A 77 -3.96 -7.61 20.63
CA GLU A 77 -3.68 -6.33 19.99
C GLU A 77 -2.80 -6.43 18.73
N GLN A 78 -2.07 -7.54 18.56
CA GLN A 78 -1.16 -7.79 17.45
C GLN A 78 -1.78 -8.61 16.31
N TYR A 79 -3.03 -9.07 16.42
CA TYR A 79 -3.63 -9.95 15.40
C TYR A 79 -3.71 -9.31 14.00
N HIS A 80 -3.86 -7.99 13.90
CA HIS A 80 -3.86 -7.29 12.61
C HIS A 80 -2.50 -7.32 11.90
N TRP A 81 -1.40 -7.67 12.58
CA TRP A 81 -0.08 -7.79 11.95
C TRP A 81 -0.03 -8.90 10.91
N VAL A 82 -0.80 -9.97 11.11
CA VAL A 82 -0.91 -11.08 10.15
C VAL A 82 -1.52 -10.60 8.83
N VAL A 83 -2.41 -9.61 8.88
CA VAL A 83 -3.25 -9.17 7.75
C VAL A 83 -3.01 -7.70 7.38
N SER A 84 -1.77 -7.23 7.45
CA SER A 84 -1.45 -5.80 7.27
C SER A 84 -0.85 -5.43 5.90
N ASP A 85 -0.73 -6.38 4.96
CA ASP A 85 -0.01 -6.16 3.70
C ASP A 85 -0.81 -6.56 2.45
N SER A 86 -0.97 -5.61 1.52
CA SER A 86 -1.72 -5.81 0.27
C SER A 86 -0.99 -6.69 -0.74
N THR A 87 0.35 -6.69 -0.75
CA THR A 87 1.14 -7.50 -1.68
C THR A 87 0.99 -8.98 -1.35
N GLN A 88 1.02 -9.31 -0.06
CA GLN A 88 0.73 -10.66 0.44
C GLN A 88 -0.71 -11.07 0.11
N ALA A 89 -1.69 -10.23 0.41
CA ALA A 89 -3.11 -10.50 0.12
C ALA A 89 -3.38 -10.69 -1.39
N LEU A 90 -2.83 -9.82 -2.25
CA LEU A 90 -2.96 -9.95 -3.70
C LEU A 90 -2.25 -11.19 -4.24
N SER A 91 -1.08 -11.53 -3.71
CA SER A 91 -0.34 -12.71 -4.18
C SER A 91 -1.07 -14.01 -3.82
N LEU A 92 -1.76 -14.07 -2.67
CA LEU A 92 -2.63 -15.20 -2.31
C LEU A 92 -3.79 -15.39 -3.31
N SER A 93 -4.27 -14.31 -3.94
CA SER A 93 -5.33 -14.41 -4.96
C SER A 93 -4.88 -15.17 -6.21
N LEU A 94 -3.58 -15.16 -6.54
CA LEU A 94 -3.03 -15.90 -7.68
C LEU A 94 -3.18 -17.43 -7.52
N GLY A 95 -3.28 -17.91 -6.28
CA GLY A 95 -3.50 -19.32 -5.95
C GLY A 95 -4.90 -19.64 -5.42
N ASN A 96 -5.87 -18.72 -5.56
CA ASN A 96 -7.22 -18.86 -4.99
C ASN A 96 -7.27 -18.99 -3.45
N TYR A 97 -6.30 -18.44 -2.73
CA TYR A 97 -6.24 -18.50 -1.26
C TYR A 97 -6.72 -17.22 -0.56
N PHE A 98 -7.13 -16.20 -1.33
CA PHE A 98 -7.50 -14.89 -0.78
C PHE A 98 -8.70 -14.94 0.19
N GLU A 99 -9.65 -15.85 0.00
CA GLU A 99 -10.78 -16.02 0.94
C GLU A 99 -10.32 -16.38 2.36
N HIS A 100 -9.24 -17.16 2.51
CA HIS A 100 -8.68 -17.45 3.82
C HIS A 100 -8.09 -16.20 4.47
N TRP A 101 -7.47 -15.32 3.69
CA TRP A 101 -6.96 -14.04 4.19
C TRP A 101 -8.09 -13.16 4.73
N ILE A 102 -9.25 -13.14 4.06
CA ILE A 102 -10.45 -12.43 4.56
C ILE A 102 -10.94 -13.03 5.89
N VAL A 103 -10.93 -14.37 6.04
CA VAL A 103 -11.26 -15.04 7.31
C VAL A 103 -10.30 -14.62 8.42
N TRP A 104 -8.99 -14.58 8.15
CA TRP A 104 -7.99 -14.14 9.12
C TRP A 104 -8.16 -12.66 9.49
N TYR A 105 -8.51 -11.82 8.52
CA TYR A 105 -8.80 -10.40 8.74
C TYR A 105 -10.02 -10.19 9.63
N ARG A 106 -11.11 -10.92 9.36
CA ARG A 106 -12.32 -10.88 10.21
C ARG A 106 -12.02 -11.33 11.63
N TYR A 107 -11.25 -12.41 11.78
CA TYR A 107 -10.79 -12.85 13.09
C TYR A 107 -10.03 -11.75 13.84
N ALA A 108 -9.12 -11.03 13.18
CA ALA A 108 -8.41 -9.91 13.79
C ALA A 108 -9.39 -8.79 14.21
N CYS A 109 -10.35 -8.42 13.36
CA CYS A 109 -11.37 -7.42 13.68
C CYS A 109 -12.23 -7.80 14.89
N ASP A 110 -12.58 -9.08 15.01
CA ASP A 110 -13.46 -9.59 16.07
C ASP A 110 -12.76 -9.72 17.43
N HIS A 111 -11.43 -9.96 17.44
CA HIS A 111 -10.70 -10.35 18.65
C HIS A 111 -9.66 -9.32 19.11
N ALA A 112 -9.17 -8.44 18.22
CA ALA A 112 -8.21 -7.42 18.62
C ALA A 112 -8.91 -6.26 19.34
N PRO A 113 -8.44 -5.86 20.54
CA PRO A 113 -8.97 -4.69 21.22
C PRO A 113 -8.66 -3.42 20.40
N LYS A 114 -9.58 -2.45 20.42
CA LYS A 114 -9.38 -1.14 19.80
C LYS A 114 -8.57 -0.25 20.74
N LEU A 115 -7.26 -0.24 20.58
CA LEU A 115 -6.32 0.54 21.40
C LEU A 115 -5.67 1.65 20.56
N ASP A 116 -5.22 2.71 21.23
CA ASP A 116 -4.38 3.73 20.60
C ASP A 116 -3.08 3.12 20.10
N SER A 117 -2.50 2.22 20.91
CA SER A 117 -1.23 1.52 20.63
C SER A 117 -1.27 0.58 19.44
N ASN A 118 -2.43 0.22 18.87
CA ASN A 118 -2.53 -0.63 17.67
C ASN A 118 -3.34 0.01 16.54
N ARG A 119 -3.68 1.31 16.65
CA ARG A 119 -4.50 2.01 15.67
C ARG A 119 -3.87 2.01 14.28
N ALA A 120 -2.55 2.16 14.19
CA ALA A 120 -1.83 2.18 12.93
C ALA A 120 -1.92 0.83 12.20
N VAL A 121 -1.62 -0.29 12.86
CA VAL A 121 -1.72 -1.61 12.22
C VAL A 121 -3.17 -1.99 11.88
N ARG A 122 -4.17 -1.59 12.69
CA ARG A 122 -5.59 -1.74 12.34
C ARG A 122 -5.86 -1.03 11.01
N PHE A 123 -5.46 0.24 10.90
CA PHE A 123 -5.61 1.01 9.65
C PHE A 123 -4.89 0.34 8.47
N GLU A 124 -3.65 -0.14 8.64
CA GLU A 124 -2.89 -0.83 7.59
C GLU A 124 -3.61 -2.09 7.11
N SER A 125 -4.25 -2.86 8.00
CA SER A 125 -5.01 -4.05 7.61
C SER A 125 -6.27 -3.74 6.79
N HIS A 126 -7.01 -2.68 7.16
CA HIS A 126 -8.15 -2.24 6.37
C HIS A 126 -7.69 -1.67 5.02
N ARG A 127 -6.60 -0.89 5.01
CA ARG A 127 -5.98 -0.38 3.79
C ARG A 127 -5.58 -1.53 2.87
N ALA A 128 -4.98 -2.59 3.41
CA ALA A 128 -4.57 -3.77 2.65
C ALA A 128 -5.78 -4.44 2.00
N LEU A 129 -6.81 -4.77 2.79
CA LEU A 129 -8.01 -5.41 2.27
C LEU A 129 -8.74 -4.56 1.21
N GLY A 130 -8.96 -3.28 1.49
CA GLY A 130 -9.62 -2.37 0.55
C GLY A 130 -8.83 -2.19 -0.75
N GLY A 131 -7.49 -2.21 -0.68
CA GLY A 131 -6.62 -2.15 -1.84
C GLY A 131 -6.69 -3.44 -2.67
N THR A 132 -6.76 -4.59 -2.02
CA THR A 132 -6.90 -5.89 -2.68
C THR A 132 -8.27 -6.03 -3.34
N PHE A 133 -9.36 -5.62 -2.68
CA PHE A 133 -10.69 -5.61 -3.31
C PHE A 133 -10.74 -4.75 -4.56
N TRP A 134 -10.15 -3.54 -4.51
CA TRP A 134 -10.02 -2.69 -5.69
C TRP A 134 -9.29 -3.41 -6.84
N ALA A 135 -8.11 -3.94 -6.58
CA ALA A 135 -7.27 -4.56 -7.60
C ALA A 135 -7.84 -5.87 -8.16
N LEU A 136 -8.75 -6.53 -7.44
CA LEU A 136 -9.48 -7.71 -7.89
C LEU A 136 -10.88 -7.38 -8.43
N GLU A 137 -11.22 -6.09 -8.58
CA GLU A 137 -12.53 -5.61 -9.03
C GLU A 137 -13.71 -6.08 -8.16
N ARG A 138 -13.46 -6.38 -6.88
CA ARG A 138 -14.45 -6.82 -5.87
C ARG A 138 -15.09 -5.63 -5.16
N TYR A 139 -15.52 -4.62 -5.91
CA TYR A 139 -15.98 -3.33 -5.37
C TYR A 139 -17.16 -3.45 -4.42
N SER A 140 -18.05 -4.42 -4.66
CA SER A 140 -19.23 -4.69 -3.83
C SER A 140 -18.90 -5.08 -2.38
N GLU A 141 -17.65 -5.48 -2.10
CA GLU A 141 -17.20 -5.90 -0.77
C GLU A 141 -16.45 -4.78 -0.02
N MET A 142 -16.20 -3.65 -0.67
CA MET A 142 -15.53 -2.50 -0.06
C MET A 142 -16.33 -1.78 1.05
N PRO A 143 -17.67 -1.77 1.11
CA PRO A 143 -18.40 -0.98 2.12
C PRO A 143 -18.01 -1.27 3.58
N GLU A 144 -17.84 -2.54 3.94
CA GLU A 144 -17.47 -2.94 5.31
C GLU A 144 -16.10 -2.37 5.71
N VAL A 145 -15.09 -2.52 4.85
CA VAL A 145 -13.74 -2.04 5.12
C VAL A 145 -13.66 -0.51 5.12
N LEU A 146 -14.41 0.16 4.24
CA LEU A 146 -14.48 1.62 4.21
C LEU A 146 -15.09 2.18 5.49
N GLU A 147 -16.12 1.53 6.05
CA GLU A 147 -16.70 1.95 7.33
C GLU A 147 -15.70 1.77 8.48
N HIS A 148 -14.92 0.68 8.51
CA HIS A 148 -13.85 0.53 9.51
C HIS A 148 -12.78 1.62 9.40
N MET A 149 -12.35 1.97 8.18
CA MET A 149 -11.37 3.05 7.98
C MET A 149 -11.91 4.41 8.40
N LYS A 150 -13.17 4.70 8.06
CA LYS A 150 -13.86 5.92 8.46
C LYS A 150 -13.93 6.05 9.98
N GLN A 151 -14.31 4.98 10.68
CA GLN A 151 -14.33 4.95 12.14
C GLN A 151 -12.94 5.26 12.71
N LEU A 152 -11.87 4.65 12.20
CA LEU A 152 -10.49 4.93 12.63
C LEU A 152 -10.10 6.41 12.43
N THR A 153 -10.48 7.02 11.31
CA THR A 153 -10.20 8.46 11.08
C THR A 153 -11.01 9.40 11.99
N TRP A 154 -12.02 8.88 12.68
CA TRP A 154 -12.84 9.61 13.63
C TRP A 154 -12.55 9.28 15.10
N GLU A 155 -11.87 8.16 15.38
CA GLU A 155 -11.51 7.75 16.75
C GLU A 155 -10.73 8.85 17.49
N ASP A 156 -9.79 9.53 16.82
CA ASP A 156 -8.92 10.54 17.42
C ASP A 156 -8.49 11.59 16.40
N GLN A 157 -8.84 12.85 16.66
CA GLN A 157 -8.51 13.98 15.78
C GLN A 157 -7.09 14.53 16.00
N GLN A 158 -6.39 14.04 17.02
CA GLN A 158 -4.98 14.36 17.30
C GLN A 158 -4.04 13.21 16.90
N TRP A 159 -4.56 12.17 16.24
CA TRP A 159 -3.74 11.05 15.81
C TRP A 159 -2.72 11.50 14.76
N ASP A 160 -1.44 11.26 15.01
CA ASP A 160 -0.34 11.70 14.13
C ASP A 160 -0.48 11.19 12.68
N ASN A 161 -1.10 10.02 12.45
CA ASN A 161 -1.29 9.48 11.11
C ASN A 161 -2.55 10.02 10.41
N LEU A 162 -3.32 10.92 11.04
CA LEU A 162 -4.66 11.28 10.57
C LEU A 162 -4.64 11.83 9.13
N LEU A 163 -3.64 12.64 8.76
CA LEU A 163 -3.52 13.15 7.40
C LEU A 163 -3.32 12.02 6.38
N PHE A 164 -2.35 11.13 6.62
CA PHE A 164 -2.11 9.95 5.80
C PHE A 164 -3.36 9.07 5.68
N ALA A 165 -4.04 8.84 6.82
CA ALA A 165 -5.21 8.01 6.90
C ALA A 165 -6.38 8.59 6.10
N ARG A 166 -6.63 9.90 6.19
CA ARG A 166 -7.69 10.60 5.43
C ARG A 166 -7.44 10.56 3.93
N ILE A 167 -6.21 10.85 3.47
CA ILE A 167 -5.87 10.77 2.04
C ILE A 167 -6.10 9.35 1.52
N THR A 168 -5.64 8.35 2.28
CA THR A 168 -5.75 6.94 1.90
C THR A 168 -7.19 6.43 1.91
N TYR A 169 -7.98 6.82 2.91
CA TYR A 169 -9.41 6.52 2.98
C TYR A 169 -10.18 7.16 1.83
N ASN A 170 -9.98 8.46 1.58
CA ASN A 170 -10.64 9.17 0.49
C ASN A 170 -10.31 8.55 -0.87
N LYS A 171 -9.04 8.16 -1.09
CA LYS A 171 -8.62 7.41 -2.27
C LYS A 171 -9.48 6.15 -2.49
N GLN A 172 -9.62 5.30 -1.47
CA GLN A 172 -10.39 4.05 -1.61
C GLN A 172 -11.90 4.30 -1.74
N ARG A 173 -12.42 5.32 -1.05
CA ARG A 173 -13.82 5.72 -1.17
C ARG A 173 -14.16 6.29 -2.54
N LEU A 174 -13.29 7.12 -3.13
CA LEU A 174 -13.45 7.63 -4.50
C LEU A 174 -13.54 6.47 -5.50
N ALA A 175 -12.64 5.49 -5.39
CA ALA A 175 -12.63 4.29 -6.21
C ALA A 175 -13.96 3.52 -6.12
N TYR A 176 -14.46 3.30 -4.91
CA TYR A 176 -15.76 2.64 -4.68
C TYR A 176 -16.94 3.44 -5.26
N LEU A 177 -17.00 4.75 -5.02
CA LEU A 177 -18.09 5.61 -5.47
C LEU A 177 -18.17 5.68 -7.00
N TYR A 178 -17.02 5.75 -7.67
CA TYR A 178 -16.92 5.71 -9.13
C TYR A 178 -17.57 4.44 -9.69
N HIS A 179 -17.21 3.26 -9.18
CA HIS A 179 -17.81 2.00 -9.66
C HIS A 179 -19.27 1.82 -9.24
N SER A 180 -19.67 2.43 -8.12
CA SER A 180 -21.07 2.47 -7.68
C SER A 180 -21.91 3.46 -8.50
N ARG A 181 -21.28 4.24 -9.41
CA ARG A 181 -21.89 5.27 -10.25
C ARG A 181 -22.56 6.39 -9.46
N ASP A 182 -21.97 6.76 -8.33
CA ASP A 182 -22.42 7.89 -7.52
C ASP A 182 -21.60 9.15 -7.84
N GLU A 183 -21.80 9.68 -9.05
CA GLU A 183 -21.03 10.82 -9.60
C GLU A 183 -21.06 12.04 -8.67
N ARG A 184 -22.23 12.31 -8.06
CA ARG A 184 -22.38 13.44 -7.13
C ARG A 184 -21.47 13.29 -5.91
N GLU A 185 -21.43 12.11 -5.30
CA GLU A 185 -20.56 11.88 -4.13
C GLU A 185 -19.08 11.82 -4.53
N VAL A 186 -18.75 11.39 -5.76
CA VAL A 186 -17.39 11.49 -6.29
C VAL A 186 -16.95 12.96 -6.33
N ASP A 187 -17.75 13.84 -6.93
CA ASP A 187 -17.41 15.27 -7.07
C ASP A 187 -17.23 15.95 -5.70
N LEU A 188 -18.16 15.69 -4.77
CA LEU A 188 -18.08 16.24 -3.40
C LEU A 188 -16.82 15.78 -2.68
N LEU A 189 -16.56 14.47 -2.68
CA LEU A 189 -15.38 13.91 -2.04
C LEU A 189 -14.08 14.37 -2.71
N MET A 190 -14.08 14.56 -4.03
CA MET A 190 -12.95 15.10 -4.77
C MET A 190 -12.61 16.51 -4.29
N HIS A 191 -13.62 17.38 -4.22
CA HIS A 191 -13.45 18.75 -3.77
C HIS A 191 -12.88 18.81 -2.34
N GLU A 192 -13.46 18.03 -1.42
CA GLU A 192 -12.97 17.91 -0.04
C GLU A 192 -11.52 17.40 0.03
N THR A 193 -11.19 16.40 -0.79
CA THR A 193 -9.86 15.80 -0.84
C THR A 193 -8.82 16.79 -1.38
N MET A 194 -9.13 17.50 -2.47
CA MET A 194 -8.22 18.49 -3.04
C MET A 194 -8.05 19.68 -2.09
N HIS A 195 -9.11 20.12 -1.42
CA HIS A 195 -9.01 21.14 -0.37
C HIS A 195 -8.11 20.69 0.79
N LEU A 196 -8.24 19.43 1.24
CA LEU A 196 -7.33 18.87 2.26
C LEU A 196 -5.87 18.93 1.81
N ILE A 197 -5.59 18.58 0.55
CA ILE A 197 -4.23 18.53 -0.02
C ILE A 197 -3.62 19.93 -0.15
N ASP A 198 -4.40 20.88 -0.67
CA ASP A 198 -3.95 22.26 -0.87
C ASP A 198 -3.65 22.96 0.49
N ASN A 199 -4.19 22.45 1.60
CA ASN A 199 -3.99 22.97 2.97
C ASN A 199 -3.03 22.14 3.83
N ILE A 200 -2.24 21.21 3.26
CA ILE A 200 -1.24 20.46 4.04
C ILE A 200 -0.16 21.40 4.58
N ASP A 201 0.06 21.39 5.90
CA ASP A 201 1.20 22.04 6.54
C ASP A 201 2.46 21.16 6.43
N TRP A 202 3.18 21.32 5.33
CA TRP A 202 4.40 20.54 5.04
C TRP A 202 5.54 20.81 6.02
N ALA A 203 5.55 21.95 6.71
CA ALA A 203 6.57 22.28 7.70
C ALA A 203 6.37 21.51 9.02
N SER A 204 5.13 21.07 9.29
CA SER A 204 4.81 20.25 10.47
C SER A 204 5.17 18.77 10.32
N LEU A 205 5.41 18.30 9.09
CA LEU A 205 5.69 16.89 8.81
C LEU A 205 7.14 16.51 9.14
N GLU A 206 7.34 15.28 9.58
CA GLU A 206 8.69 14.77 9.84
C GLU A 206 9.50 14.70 8.52
N PRO A 207 10.74 15.20 8.50
CA PRO A 207 11.56 15.16 7.28
C PRO A 207 12.00 13.72 6.93
N MET A 208 12.09 12.84 7.94
CA MET A 208 12.57 11.47 7.77
C MET A 208 11.79 10.53 8.69
N LYS A 209 11.32 9.41 8.12
CA LYS A 209 10.70 8.33 8.91
C LYS A 209 11.76 7.64 9.78
N LYS A 210 11.40 7.28 11.01
CA LYS A 210 12.21 6.42 11.88
C LYS A 210 12.51 5.07 11.20
N GLU A 211 13.78 4.66 11.22
CA GLU A 211 14.21 3.38 10.64
C GLU A 211 13.85 2.19 11.53
N GLU A 212 12.65 1.64 11.34
CA GLU A 212 12.28 0.33 11.86
C GLU A 212 12.66 -0.78 10.87
N VAL A 213 12.69 -2.04 11.33
CA VAL A 213 12.94 -3.18 10.44
C VAL A 213 11.65 -3.51 9.70
N VAL A 214 11.69 -3.53 8.37
CA VAL A 214 10.51 -3.80 7.53
C VAL A 214 9.77 -5.05 8.00
N GLY A 215 8.45 -4.89 8.16
CA GLY A 215 7.56 -5.99 8.55
C GLY A 215 7.63 -6.37 10.03
N SER A 216 8.43 -5.69 10.86
CA SER A 216 8.37 -5.87 12.31
C SER A 216 7.08 -5.24 12.86
N TRP A 217 6.68 -5.64 14.06
CA TRP A 217 5.54 -5.02 14.75
C TRP A 217 5.69 -3.50 14.84
N GLU A 218 6.88 -3.02 15.19
CA GLU A 218 7.19 -1.60 15.31
C GLU A 218 7.10 -0.87 13.96
N ASP A 219 7.51 -1.49 12.84
CA ASP A 219 7.39 -0.89 11.51
C ASP A 219 5.94 -0.84 11.01
N VAL A 220 5.22 -1.95 11.11
CA VAL A 220 3.82 -2.04 10.64
C VAL A 220 2.93 -1.11 11.46
N ASN A 221 3.21 -0.93 12.73
CA ASN A 221 2.46 -0.08 13.64
C ASN A 221 3.10 1.31 13.86
N SER A 222 4.03 1.71 12.99
CA SER A 222 4.72 3.00 13.09
C SER A 222 3.84 4.18 12.68
N CYS A 223 4.25 5.37 13.12
CA CYS A 223 3.69 6.63 12.66
C CYS A 223 3.93 6.83 11.14
N ARG A 224 2.98 7.48 10.48
CA ARG A 224 2.93 7.81 9.04
C ARG A 224 2.73 9.32 8.85
N ASN A 225 3.57 10.12 9.50
CA ASN A 225 3.51 11.59 9.52
C ASN A 225 4.71 12.23 8.80
N SER A 226 5.54 11.46 8.10
CA SER A 226 6.68 12.01 7.37
C SER A 226 6.30 12.56 6.00
N GLN A 227 7.09 13.49 5.47
CA GLN A 227 6.91 13.99 4.10
C GLN A 227 6.91 12.84 3.08
N ARG A 228 7.75 11.82 3.30
CA ARG A 228 7.79 10.62 2.45
C ARG A 228 6.47 9.85 2.48
N ASP A 229 5.89 9.64 3.66
CA ASP A 229 4.62 8.92 3.79
C ASP A 229 3.47 9.66 3.10
N ILE A 230 3.43 10.99 3.25
CA ILE A 230 2.43 11.82 2.58
C ILE A 230 2.64 11.83 1.06
N HIS A 231 3.88 11.91 0.56
CA HIS A 231 4.15 11.76 -0.86
C HIS A 231 3.69 10.41 -1.41
N ILE A 232 3.89 9.31 -0.67
CA ILE A 232 3.38 7.98 -1.05
C ILE A 232 1.85 7.97 -1.11
N ALA A 233 1.17 8.56 -0.12
CA ALA A 233 -0.29 8.65 -0.10
C ALA A 233 -0.82 9.45 -1.30
N LEU A 234 -0.21 10.59 -1.61
CA LEU A 234 -0.56 11.43 -2.75
C LEU A 234 -0.28 10.74 -4.10
N ASN A 235 0.85 10.03 -4.22
CA ASN A 235 1.15 9.24 -5.42
C ASN A 235 0.10 8.16 -5.65
N ASN A 236 -0.29 7.45 -4.58
CA ASN A 236 -1.32 6.44 -4.66
C ASN A 236 -2.70 7.03 -4.98
N LEU A 237 -3.02 8.22 -4.47
CA LEU A 237 -4.22 8.95 -4.84
C LEU A 237 -4.19 9.31 -6.32
N ALA A 238 -3.12 9.93 -6.82
CA ALA A 238 -2.98 10.31 -8.22
C ALA A 238 -3.15 9.12 -9.18
N CYS A 239 -2.57 7.96 -8.84
CA CYS A 239 -2.80 6.72 -9.59
C CYS A 239 -4.28 6.33 -9.65
N ILE A 240 -4.99 6.36 -8.52
CA ILE A 240 -6.42 6.04 -8.50
C ILE A 240 -7.24 7.07 -9.26
N LEU A 241 -6.92 8.37 -9.15
CA LEU A 241 -7.58 9.42 -9.92
C LEU A 241 -7.46 9.17 -11.43
N ALA A 242 -6.30 8.72 -11.90
CA ALA A 242 -6.13 8.31 -13.29
C ALA A 242 -7.05 7.14 -13.66
N ASP A 243 -7.18 6.16 -12.78
CA ASP A 243 -8.01 4.96 -13.00
C ASP A 243 -9.52 5.24 -13.00
N ILE A 244 -9.97 6.24 -12.23
CA ILE A 244 -11.37 6.69 -12.20
C ILE A 244 -11.66 7.87 -13.13
N GLU A 245 -10.81 8.06 -14.13
CA GLU A 245 -10.95 9.07 -15.21
C GLU A 245 -10.87 10.54 -14.77
N GLN A 246 -10.43 10.80 -13.55
CA GLN A 246 -10.20 12.15 -12.98
C GLN A 246 -8.80 12.65 -13.36
N SER A 247 -8.61 12.79 -14.68
CA SER A 247 -7.29 12.95 -15.31
C SER A 247 -6.63 14.31 -15.02
N GLU A 248 -7.43 15.38 -14.88
CA GLU A 248 -6.90 16.72 -14.60
C GLU A 248 -6.29 16.78 -13.19
N GLU A 249 -7.02 16.33 -12.18
CA GLU A 249 -6.57 16.26 -10.79
C GLU A 249 -5.40 15.30 -10.63
N SER A 250 -5.43 14.16 -11.32
CA SER A 250 -4.31 13.21 -11.35
C SER A 250 -3.02 13.87 -11.88
N ALA A 251 -3.10 14.53 -13.04
CA ALA A 251 -1.95 15.23 -13.62
C ALA A 251 -1.43 16.35 -12.72
N LYS A 252 -2.33 17.13 -12.08
CA LYS A 252 -1.98 18.17 -11.10
C LYS A 252 -1.18 17.56 -9.93
N LEU A 253 -1.64 16.47 -9.33
CA LEU A 253 -0.98 15.83 -8.19
C LEU A 253 0.39 15.26 -8.56
N PHE A 254 0.52 14.60 -9.71
CA PHE A 254 1.82 14.09 -10.17
C PHE A 254 2.85 15.21 -10.36
N ARG A 255 2.46 16.36 -10.92
CA ARG A 255 3.35 17.52 -11.05
C ARG A 255 3.76 18.08 -9.70
N GLN A 256 2.80 18.25 -8.77
CA GLN A 256 3.11 18.70 -7.41
C GLN A 256 4.11 17.77 -6.72
N LEU A 257 4.02 16.45 -6.94
CA LEU A 257 4.98 15.48 -6.42
C LEU A 257 6.37 15.65 -7.05
N GLN A 258 6.44 15.81 -8.38
CA GLN A 258 7.71 16.02 -9.09
C GLN A 258 8.38 17.34 -8.68
N ASP A 259 7.61 18.42 -8.52
CA ASP A 259 8.10 19.73 -8.06
C ASP A 259 8.71 19.65 -6.65
N ARG A 260 8.28 18.69 -5.84
CA ARG A 260 8.82 18.39 -4.51
C ARG A 260 9.96 17.37 -4.53
N GLY A 261 10.43 16.97 -5.71
CA GLY A 261 11.53 16.03 -5.89
C GLY A 261 11.15 14.56 -5.69
N TYR A 262 9.86 14.21 -5.67
CA TYR A 262 9.44 12.81 -5.61
C TYR A 262 9.68 12.13 -6.97
N VAL A 263 10.35 10.97 -6.94
CA VAL A 263 10.68 10.20 -8.13
C VAL A 263 9.58 9.17 -8.39
N LEU A 264 8.87 9.32 -9.51
CA LEU A 264 7.84 8.38 -9.95
C LEU A 264 8.50 7.07 -10.44
N ASN A 265 7.95 5.93 -10.02
CA ASN A 265 8.29 4.64 -10.63
C ASN A 265 7.58 4.47 -11.99
N GLY A 266 7.91 3.41 -12.74
CA GLY A 266 7.34 3.18 -14.08
C GLY A 266 5.81 3.10 -14.10
N TYR A 267 5.20 2.50 -13.07
CA TYR A 267 3.75 2.44 -12.93
C TYR A 267 3.14 3.84 -12.78
N ALA A 268 3.58 4.60 -11.77
CA ALA A 268 3.11 5.95 -11.51
C ALA A 268 3.36 6.90 -12.69
N PHE A 269 4.54 6.78 -13.33
CA PHE A 269 4.86 7.57 -14.52
C PHE A 269 3.93 7.22 -15.70
N SER A 270 3.57 5.95 -15.90
CA SER A 270 2.58 5.58 -16.92
C SER A 270 1.21 6.23 -16.67
N LYS A 271 0.76 6.29 -15.41
CA LYS A 271 -0.49 6.94 -15.01
C LYS A 271 -0.42 8.46 -15.19
N TYR A 272 0.73 9.07 -14.92
CA TYR A 272 0.96 10.47 -15.21
C TYR A 272 0.83 10.78 -16.71
N ILE A 273 1.52 10.01 -17.57
CA ILE A 273 1.44 10.22 -19.03
C ILE A 273 0.01 10.00 -19.54
N TYR A 274 -0.69 8.98 -19.05
CA TYR A 274 -2.10 8.76 -19.36
C TYR A 274 -2.95 9.97 -18.99
N SER A 275 -2.78 10.49 -17.78
CA SER A 275 -3.56 11.62 -17.26
C SER A 275 -3.32 12.89 -18.07
N VAL A 276 -2.06 13.22 -18.37
CA VAL A 276 -1.71 14.36 -19.24
C VAL A 276 -2.30 14.20 -20.64
N TRP A 277 -2.29 12.99 -21.20
CA TRP A 277 -2.89 12.75 -22.50
C TRP A 277 -4.40 13.01 -22.50
N LYS A 278 -5.10 12.53 -21.47
CA LYS A 278 -6.56 12.69 -21.35
C LYS A 278 -6.99 14.11 -21.02
N SER A 279 -6.23 14.86 -20.22
CA SER A 279 -6.58 16.23 -19.84
C SER A 279 -6.08 17.30 -20.83
N GLU A 280 -4.88 17.12 -21.40
CA GLU A 280 -4.16 18.17 -22.13
C GLU A 280 -3.79 17.78 -23.57
N GLY A 281 -4.06 16.53 -23.96
CA GLY A 281 -3.90 16.04 -25.32
C GLY A 281 -2.53 15.43 -25.63
N ALA A 282 -2.45 14.75 -26.78
CA ALA A 282 -1.32 13.90 -27.16
C ALA A 282 0.00 14.67 -27.30
N SER A 283 -0.03 15.92 -27.79
CA SER A 283 1.19 16.73 -27.97
C SER A 283 1.91 17.01 -26.64
N ILE A 284 1.15 17.30 -25.59
CA ILE A 284 1.71 17.59 -24.27
C ILE A 284 2.21 16.31 -23.61
N ALA A 285 1.45 15.21 -23.73
CA ALA A 285 1.86 13.90 -23.24
C ALA A 285 3.18 13.42 -23.88
N ARG A 286 3.36 13.62 -25.20
CA ARG A 286 4.63 13.33 -25.89
C ARG A 286 5.79 14.17 -25.39
N THR A 287 5.54 15.45 -25.08
CA THR A 287 6.56 16.33 -24.51
C THR A 287 7.00 15.83 -23.13
N ALA A 288 6.04 15.46 -22.28
CA ALA A 288 6.32 14.88 -20.97
C ALA A 288 7.07 13.54 -21.07
N LEU A 289 6.69 12.68 -22.03
CA LEU A 289 7.37 11.41 -22.28
C LEU A 289 8.81 11.62 -22.77
N ALA A 290 9.04 12.56 -23.69
CA ALA A 290 10.37 12.88 -24.21
C ALA A 290 11.30 13.53 -23.17
N ALA A 291 10.73 14.23 -22.18
CA ALA A 291 11.48 14.78 -21.05
C ALA A 291 11.94 13.69 -20.06
N ASN A 292 11.27 12.53 -20.04
CA ASN A 292 11.66 11.39 -19.22
C ASN A 292 12.85 10.65 -19.83
N LYS A 293 13.84 10.36 -18.99
CA LYS A 293 15.05 9.61 -19.35
C LYS A 293 15.12 8.22 -18.75
N SER A 294 14.12 7.85 -17.94
CA SER A 294 14.21 6.70 -17.04
C SER A 294 13.41 5.48 -17.50
N PHE A 295 12.44 5.67 -18.39
CA PHE A 295 11.49 4.61 -18.78
C PHE A 295 11.25 4.61 -20.28
N GLU A 296 11.27 3.42 -20.88
CA GLU A 296 10.90 3.26 -22.28
C GLU A 296 9.38 3.14 -22.43
N LEU A 297 8.82 3.57 -23.57
CA LEU A 297 7.38 3.43 -23.83
C LEU A 297 6.93 1.96 -23.74
N SER A 298 7.78 1.02 -24.16
CA SER A 298 7.57 -0.43 -24.08
C SER A 298 7.39 -0.93 -22.64
N GLU A 299 7.96 -0.24 -21.65
CA GLU A 299 7.78 -0.55 -20.23
C GLU A 299 6.49 0.06 -19.70
N LEU A 300 6.18 1.30 -20.10
CA LEU A 300 4.98 2.01 -19.66
C LEU A 300 3.69 1.35 -20.16
N THR A 301 3.70 0.79 -21.39
CA THR A 301 2.54 0.08 -21.95
C THR A 301 2.22 -1.23 -21.23
N LYS A 302 3.16 -1.80 -20.46
CA LYS A 302 2.87 -2.94 -19.57
C LYS A 302 1.93 -2.54 -18.43
N HIS A 303 1.95 -1.27 -18.04
CA HIS A 303 1.14 -0.72 -16.95
C HIS A 303 -0.13 -0.02 -17.46
N SER A 304 -0.03 0.66 -18.60
CA SER A 304 -1.15 1.36 -19.23
C SER A 304 -1.15 1.06 -20.74
N PRO A 305 -1.75 -0.07 -21.18
CA PRO A 305 -1.67 -0.52 -22.57
C PRO A 305 -2.15 0.49 -23.62
N VAL A 306 -3.13 1.31 -23.25
CA VAL A 306 -3.68 2.40 -24.09
C VAL A 306 -2.65 3.45 -24.52
N LEU A 307 -1.48 3.53 -23.85
CA LEU A 307 -0.41 4.45 -24.23
C LEU A 307 0.24 4.10 -25.57
N VAL A 308 -0.01 2.90 -26.13
CA VAL A 308 0.44 2.55 -27.48
C VAL A 308 -0.09 3.53 -28.54
N GLU A 309 -1.30 4.05 -28.34
CA GLU A 309 -1.95 5.00 -29.26
C GLU A 309 -1.20 6.35 -29.36
N ILE A 310 -0.44 6.71 -28.32
CA ILE A 310 0.39 7.92 -28.34
C ILE A 310 1.60 7.74 -29.28
N GLY A 311 2.12 6.50 -29.35
CA GLY A 311 3.25 6.12 -30.21
C GLY A 311 2.85 5.94 -31.67
N ASP A 312 1.65 5.43 -31.95
CA ASP A 312 1.14 5.18 -33.31
C ASP A 312 0.72 6.44 -34.08
N GLN A 313 0.59 7.57 -33.38
CA GLN A 313 0.28 8.88 -33.98
C GLN A 313 1.57 9.66 -34.38
N ILE A 314 2.62 8.93 -34.77
CA ILE A 314 3.91 9.39 -35.32
C ILE A 314 3.98 9.01 -36.80
#